data_AF-X0W374-F1
#
_entry.id   AF-X0W374-F1
#
_cell.length_a   1.000
_cell.length_b   1.000
_cell.length_c   1.000
_cell.angle_alpha   90.00
_cell.angle_beta   90.00
_cell.angle_gamma   90.00
#
_symmetry.space_group_name_H-M   'P 1'
#
loop_
_entity.id
_entity.type
_entity.pdbx_description
1 polymer ?
#
loop_
_entity_poly.entity_id
_entity_poly.type
_entity_poly.pdbx_seq_one_letter_code
_entity_poly.pdbx_strand_id
1 'polypeptide(L)'
;MVRQIANPYKEAVDIVREMGGEALRLCYQCGLCTGACPWNVLKSFPVRKLIHEVQLGLVDFESEDMWTCVTCGNCVQQCPRGV
;
A
#
# COMPACT_ATOMS: atom_id res chain seq x y z
N MET A 1 9.92 18.44 -13.84
CA MET A 1 9.28 17.74 -12.71
C MET A 1 7.86 18.28 -12.57
N VAL A 2 6.89 17.67 -13.25
CA VAL A 2 5.49 18.09 -13.16
C VAL A 2 5.01 17.73 -11.76
N ARG A 3 4.74 18.73 -10.92
CA ARG A 3 4.03 18.52 -9.66
C ARG A 3 2.56 18.34 -10.01
N GLN A 4 2.14 17.10 -10.18
CA GLN A 4 0.72 16.77 -10.23
C GLN A 4 0.13 17.14 -8.86
N ILE A 5 -0.85 18.05 -8.85
CA ILE A 5 -1.63 18.31 -7.65
C ILE A 5 -2.51 17.08 -7.47
N ALA A 6 -2.13 16.20 -6.56
CA ALA A 6 -2.90 15.01 -6.25
C ALA A 6 -4.13 15.44 -5.43
N ASN A 7 -5.33 14.98 -5.83
CA ASN A 7 -6.57 15.23 -5.12
C ASN A 7 -6.99 13.96 -4.38
N PRO A 8 -6.84 13.89 -3.05
CA PRO A 8 -7.17 12.69 -2.29
C PRO A 8 -8.65 12.31 -2.34
N TYR A 9 -8.94 11.04 -2.54
CA TYR A 9 -10.23 10.41 -2.30
C TYR A 9 -10.31 10.03 -0.82
N LYS A 10 -10.84 10.92 0.01
CA LYS A 10 -10.92 10.67 1.46
C LYS A 10 -11.83 9.48 1.78
N GLU A 11 -12.89 9.32 0.99
CA GLU A 11 -13.85 8.23 1.09
C GLU A 11 -13.19 6.86 0.91
N ALA A 12 -12.14 6.77 0.07
CA ALA A 12 -11.41 5.52 -0.13
C ALA A 12 -10.71 5.05 1.16
N VAL A 13 -10.22 5.98 1.98
CA VAL A 13 -9.60 5.66 3.26
C VAL A 13 -10.63 5.09 4.24
N ASP A 14 -11.82 5.69 4.27
CA ASP A 14 -12.89 5.27 5.16
C ASP A 14 -13.45 3.90 4.76
N ILE A 15 -13.64 3.65 3.46
CA ILE A 15 -14.03 2.33 2.94
C ILE A 15 -13.02 1.26 3.35
N VAL A 16 -11.71 1.53 3.20
CA VAL A 16 -10.67 0.56 3.60
C VAL A 16 -10.73 0.25 5.08
N ARG A 17 -11.02 1.24 5.94
CA ARG A 17 -11.21 1.01 7.38
C ARG A 17 -12.45 0.17 7.68
N GLU A 18 -13.58 0.48 7.04
CA GLU A 18 -14.83 -0.26 7.18
C GLU A 18 -14.68 -1.73 6.73
N MET A 19 -13.81 -1.99 5.75
CA MET A 19 -13.47 -3.34 5.27
C MET A 19 -12.43 -4.07 6.13
N GLY A 20 -12.05 -3.54 7.30
CA GLY A 20 -11.12 -4.16 8.24
C GLY A 20 -9.66 -3.71 8.12
N GLY A 21 -9.37 -2.68 7.32
CA GLY A 21 -8.04 -2.09 7.13
C GLY A 21 -7.59 -1.15 8.24
N GLU A 22 -8.18 -1.23 9.44
CA GLU A 22 -7.91 -0.31 10.56
C GLU A 22 -6.42 -0.29 10.96
N ALA A 23 -5.72 -1.42 10.84
CA ALA A 23 -4.28 -1.53 11.13
C ALA A 23 -3.43 -0.63 10.22
N LEU A 24 -3.92 -0.21 9.05
CA LEU A 24 -3.20 0.63 8.10
C LEU A 24 -2.65 1.92 8.73
N ARG A 25 -3.35 2.49 9.72
CA ARG A 25 -2.90 3.71 10.44
C ARG A 25 -1.62 3.50 11.26
N LEU A 26 -1.24 2.26 11.54
CA LEU A 26 -0.05 1.92 12.32
C LEU A 26 1.22 1.93 11.47
N CYS A 27 1.11 1.96 10.14
CA CYS A 27 2.26 1.95 9.24
C CYS A 27 3.05 3.26 9.36
N TYR A 28 4.33 3.10 9.72
CA TYR A 28 5.34 4.15 9.84
C TYR A 28 6.38 4.15 8.70
N GLN A 29 6.05 3.53 7.56
CA GLN A 29 6.87 3.58 6.34
C GLN A 29 8.28 2.94 6.39
N CYS A 30 8.53 1.91 7.21
CA CYS A 30 9.86 1.25 7.27
C CYS A 30 10.31 0.52 5.99
N GLY A 31 9.37 0.10 5.13
CA GLY A 31 9.70 -0.56 3.85
C GLY A 31 9.95 -2.06 3.88
N LEU A 32 9.89 -2.72 5.04
CA LEU A 32 10.11 -4.18 5.13
C LEU A 32 9.12 -4.97 4.26
N CYS A 33 7.88 -4.52 4.13
CA CYS A 33 6.87 -5.12 3.26
C CYS A 33 7.28 -5.15 1.78
N THR A 34 7.97 -4.10 1.29
CA THR A 34 8.52 -4.07 -0.07
C THR A 34 9.61 -5.12 -0.21
N GLY A 35 10.54 -5.18 0.74
CA GLY A 35 11.62 -6.18 0.72
C GLY A 35 11.13 -7.63 0.83
N ALA A 36 10.06 -7.87 1.59
CA ALA A 36 9.46 -9.19 1.77
C ALA A 36 8.64 -9.69 0.58
N CYS A 37 8.28 -8.80 -0.36
CA CYS A 37 7.40 -9.16 -1.46
C CYS A 37 8.14 -9.99 -2.52
N PRO A 38 7.64 -11.19 -2.89
CA PRO A 38 8.31 -12.05 -3.87
C PRO A 38 8.33 -11.44 -5.28
N TRP A 39 7.40 -10.53 -5.61
CA TRP A 39 7.41 -9.82 -6.89
C TRP A 39 8.72 -9.09 -7.15
N ASN A 40 9.37 -8.55 -6.12
CA ASN A 40 10.63 -7.81 -6.24
C ASN A 40 11.82 -8.68 -6.70
N VAL A 41 11.64 -10.00 -6.81
CA VAL A 41 12.59 -10.90 -7.49
C VAL A 41 12.44 -10.83 -9.02
N LEU A 42 11.24 -10.52 -9.52
CA LEU A 42 10.89 -10.50 -10.94
C LEU A 42 10.75 -9.08 -11.51
N LYS A 43 10.04 -8.20 -10.82
CA LYS A 43 9.83 -6.79 -11.19
C LYS A 43 9.71 -5.90 -9.96
N SER A 44 10.03 -4.62 -10.10
CA SER A 44 9.80 -3.66 -9.01
C SER A 44 8.32 -3.62 -8.64
N PHE A 45 8.02 -3.85 -7.37
CA PHE A 45 6.67 -3.76 -6.82
C PHE A 45 6.68 -3.02 -5.48
N PRO A 46 6.22 -1.75 -5.44
CA PRO A 46 6.49 -0.85 -4.32
C PRO A 46 5.41 -0.93 -3.21
N VAL A 47 5.31 -2.08 -2.52
CA VAL A 47 4.28 -2.33 -1.47
C VAL A 47 4.17 -1.19 -0.44
N ARG A 48 5.30 -0.69 0.08
CA ARG A 48 5.33 0.45 1.02
C ARG A 48 4.63 1.69 0.46
N LYS A 49 4.88 1.99 -0.82
CA LYS A 49 4.31 3.15 -1.51
C LYS A 49 2.79 3.00 -1.62
N LEU A 50 2.31 1.84 -2.06
CA LEU A 50 0.87 1.55 -2.15
C LEU A 50 0.18 1.70 -0.80
N ILE A 51 0.77 1.14 0.27
CA ILE A 51 0.26 1.32 1.64
C ILE A 51 0.17 2.81 2.03
N HIS A 52 1.17 3.61 1.66
CA HIS A 52 1.17 5.04 1.95
C HIS A 52 0.12 5.80 1.13
N GLU A 53 -0.05 5.45 -0.14
CA GLU A 53 -1.06 6.04 -1.02
C GLU A 53 -2.46 5.77 -0.45
N VAL A 54 -2.73 4.57 0.04
CA VAL A 54 -4.00 4.28 0.74
C VAL A 54 -4.14 5.12 2.02
N GLN A 55 -3.09 5.27 2.84
CA GLN A 55 -3.16 6.13 4.04
C GLN A 55 -3.51 7.59 3.71
N LEU A 56 -3.08 8.06 2.54
CA LEU A 56 -3.27 9.44 2.08
C LEU A 56 -4.53 9.63 1.23
N GLY A 57 -5.26 8.56 0.88
CA GLY A 57 -6.36 8.63 -0.07
C GLY A 57 -5.91 8.89 -1.52
N LEU A 58 -4.66 8.57 -1.85
CA LEU A 58 -4.03 8.80 -3.15
C LEU A 58 -3.97 7.52 -4.01
N VAL A 59 -4.91 6.61 -3.81
CA VAL A 59 -4.93 5.33 -4.53
C VAL A 59 -5.20 5.57 -6.01
N ASP A 60 -4.28 5.09 -6.86
CA ASP A 60 -4.45 5.04 -8.31
C ASP A 60 -4.97 3.66 -8.71
N PHE A 61 -6.26 3.55 -8.94
CA PHE A 61 -6.91 2.29 -9.34
C PHE A 61 -6.61 1.89 -10.78
N GLU A 62 -6.07 2.78 -11.62
CA GLU A 62 -5.66 2.46 -12.99
C GLU A 62 -4.23 1.91 -13.05
N SER A 63 -3.46 2.04 -11.97
CA SER A 63 -2.10 1.53 -11.87
C SER A 63 -2.05 0.00 -11.94
N GLU A 64 -1.17 -0.55 -12.77
CA GLU A 64 -0.87 -1.99 -12.81
C GLU A 64 -0.37 -2.50 -11.45
N ASP A 65 0.35 -1.69 -10.69
CA ASP A 65 0.85 -2.05 -9.37
C ASP A 65 -0.33 -2.36 -8.43
N MET A 66 -1.43 -1.61 -8.50
CA MET A 66 -2.61 -1.85 -7.65
C MET A 66 -3.15 -3.28 -7.79
N TRP A 67 -3.06 -3.84 -9.00
CA TRP A 67 -3.59 -5.15 -9.36
C TRP A 67 -2.53 -6.26 -9.44
N THR A 68 -1.26 -5.94 -9.17
CA THR A 68 -0.15 -6.90 -9.22
C THR A 68 -0.12 -7.81 -7.96
N CYS A 69 -0.70 -7.39 -6.84
CA CYS A 69 -0.68 -8.14 -5.59
C CYS A 69 -1.33 -9.54 -5.73
N VAL A 70 -0.61 -10.59 -5.32
CA VAL A 70 -1.08 -12.00 -5.34
C VAL A 70 -1.50 -12.51 -3.96
N THR A 71 -1.76 -11.61 -3.01
CA THR A 71 -2.27 -11.92 -1.65
C THR A 71 -1.49 -12.98 -0.88
N CYS A 72 -0.19 -13.15 -1.14
CA CYS A 72 0.64 -14.20 -0.52
C CYS A 72 0.86 -14.04 1.00
N GLY A 73 0.63 -12.86 1.57
CA GLY A 73 0.71 -12.62 3.02
C GLY A 73 2.12 -12.36 3.60
N ASN A 74 3.20 -12.48 2.82
CA ASN A 74 4.57 -12.26 3.32
C ASN A 74 4.77 -10.88 3.98
N CYS A 75 4.21 -9.83 3.39
CA CYS A 75 4.33 -8.48 3.93
C CYS A 75 3.68 -8.35 5.32
N VAL A 76 2.53 -9.01 5.53
CA VAL A 76 1.80 -9.03 6.79
C VAL A 76 2.60 -9.77 7.86
N GLN A 77 3.12 -10.95 7.52
CA GLN A 77 3.91 -11.78 8.46
C GLN A 77 5.17 -11.07 8.94
N GLN A 78 5.79 -10.26 8.09
CA GLN A 78 7.03 -9.55 8.42
C GLN A 78 6.77 -8.17 9.06
N CYS A 79 5.53 -7.68 9.09
CA CYS A 79 5.25 -6.32 9.52
C CYS A 79 5.44 -6.14 11.04
N PRO A 80 6.38 -5.29 11.51
CA PRO A 80 6.63 -5.10 12.94
C PRO A 80 5.52 -4.31 13.66
N ARG A 81 4.55 -3.80 12.90
CA ARG A 81 3.42 -3.01 13.39
C ARG A 81 2.09 -3.76 13.28
N GLY A 82 2.09 -4.98 12.72
CA GLY A 82 0.87 -5.76 12.51
C GLY A 82 -0.08 -5.16 11.47
N VAL A 83 0.47 -4.43 10.49
CA VAL A 83 -0.27 -3.95 9.30
C VAL A 83 -0.36 -5.04 8.26
#